data_AF-A0A1H5M985-F1
#
_entry.id   AF-A0A1H5M985-F1
#
_cell.length_a   1.000
_cell.length_b   1.000
_cell.length_c   1.000
_cell.angle_alpha   90.00
_cell.angle_beta   90.00
_cell.angle_gamma   90.00
#
_symmetry.space_group_name_H-M   'P 1'
#
loop_
_entity.id
_entity.type
_entity.pdbx_description
1 polymer ?
#
loop_
_entity_poly.entity_id
_entity_poly.type
_entity_poly.pdbx_seq_one_letter_code
_entity_poly.pdbx_strand_id
1 'polypeptide(L)'
;MGRHIWGETVGALVLAVTVAAASGCSSSDGDSEKPAAKPTPRVLSVGKATTTFQAAVEKFDADGGCLEQAPGTCWEQMQALMKPARDLRKAANADKKTGPEFWSKAYALIDTMEDGIAVGEDKGVPAGGASMTNRDDVLGSAHDLSDWLDENPVA
;
A
#
# COMPACT_ATOMS: atom_id res chain seq x y z
N MET A 1 8.92 -31.74 7.13
CA MET A 1 7.63 -32.29 7.60
C MET A 1 7.57 -32.13 9.11
N GLY A 2 6.67 -31.29 9.62
CA GLY A 2 6.43 -31.12 11.05
C GLY A 2 5.10 -30.40 11.24
N ARG A 3 4.10 -31.12 11.76
CA ARG A 3 2.70 -30.69 11.93
C ARG A 3 2.43 -30.34 13.40
N HIS A 4 1.71 -29.22 13.58
CA HIS A 4 0.83 -28.76 14.67
C HIS A 4 0.95 -29.29 16.11
N ILE A 5 0.94 -28.35 17.07
CA ILE A 5 0.34 -28.52 18.41
C ILE A 5 -0.52 -27.29 18.73
N TRP A 6 -1.76 -27.55 19.15
CA TRP A 6 -2.79 -26.66 19.68
C TRP A 6 -2.53 -26.30 21.16
N GLY A 7 -3.07 -25.18 21.65
CA GLY A 7 -3.17 -24.93 23.11
C GLY A 7 -3.76 -23.58 23.49
N GLU A 8 -4.91 -23.60 24.17
CA GLU A 8 -5.79 -22.52 24.60
C GLU A 8 -5.20 -21.52 25.60
N THR A 9 -5.75 -20.29 25.63
CA THR A 9 -5.96 -19.56 26.90
C THR A 9 -7.30 -18.81 26.88
N VAL A 10 -8.18 -19.24 27.78
CA VAL A 10 -9.42 -18.59 28.21
C VAL A 10 -9.08 -17.48 29.20
N GLY A 11 -9.76 -16.34 29.12
CA GLY A 11 -9.63 -15.26 30.10
C GLY A 11 -10.90 -14.41 30.15
N ALA A 12 -11.83 -14.81 31.00
CA ALA A 12 -13.10 -14.15 31.26
C ALA A 12 -12.90 -12.75 31.89
N LEU A 13 -13.67 -11.77 31.44
CA LEU A 13 -13.90 -10.53 32.19
C LEU A 13 -15.40 -10.33 32.39
N VAL A 14 -15.74 -10.25 33.67
CA VAL A 14 -17.07 -10.21 34.27
C VAL A 14 -17.79 -8.91 33.89
N LEU A 15 -19.00 -9.03 33.33
CA LEU A 15 -19.95 -7.93 33.20
C LEU A 15 -21.05 -8.12 34.24
N ALA A 16 -21.09 -7.20 35.21
CA ALA A 16 -22.24 -7.00 36.06
C ALA A 16 -22.45 -5.49 36.20
N VAL A 17 -23.55 -4.98 35.64
CA VAL A 17 -24.54 -4.15 36.34
C VAL A 17 -25.86 -4.30 35.59
N THR A 18 -26.85 -4.79 36.31
CA THR A 18 -28.28 -4.76 35.98
C THR A 18 -28.87 -3.39 36.31
N VAL A 19 -29.70 -2.85 35.43
CA VAL A 19 -30.82 -1.98 35.84
C VAL A 19 -32.09 -2.46 35.13
N ALA A 20 -33.12 -2.60 35.95
CA ALA A 20 -34.40 -3.21 35.65
C ALA A 20 -35.32 -2.33 34.78
N ALA A 21 -36.33 -3.01 34.26
CA ALA A 21 -37.34 -2.57 33.32
C ALA A 21 -38.18 -1.35 33.73
N ALA A 22 -38.69 -0.65 32.71
CA ALA A 22 -40.01 -0.02 32.77
C ALA A 22 -40.81 -0.45 31.52
N SER A 23 -41.84 -1.23 31.75
CA SER A 23 -42.93 -1.52 30.82
C SER A 23 -43.84 -0.29 30.71
N GLY A 24 -43.94 0.30 29.53
CA GLY A 24 -44.89 1.34 29.20
C GLY A 24 -45.37 1.18 27.77
N CYS A 25 -46.61 0.75 27.60
CA CYS A 25 -47.30 0.71 26.31
C CYS A 25 -47.86 2.12 26.04
N SER A 26 -47.40 2.80 25.00
CA SER A 26 -48.11 3.95 24.42
C SER A 26 -47.66 4.17 22.97
N SER A 27 -48.63 4.42 22.12
CA SER A 27 -48.56 4.41 20.65
C SER A 27 -47.67 5.49 20.03
N SER A 28 -47.29 5.18 18.78
CA SER A 28 -47.03 6.07 17.63
C SER A 28 -45.62 6.61 17.36
N ASP A 29 -45.33 6.49 16.06
CA ASP A 29 -44.41 7.24 15.20
C ASP A 29 -42.90 6.96 15.30
N GLY A 30 -42.45 6.16 14.32
CA GLY A 30 -41.36 6.50 13.41
C GLY A 30 -40.12 7.13 14.00
N ASP A 31 -39.10 6.31 14.22
CA ASP A 31 -37.81 6.51 13.57
C ASP A 31 -37.03 5.19 13.70
N SER A 32 -36.96 4.42 12.61
CA SER A 32 -35.97 3.36 12.54
C SER A 32 -34.62 4.05 12.41
N GLU A 33 -33.96 4.26 13.56
CA GLU A 33 -32.56 4.67 13.61
C GLU A 33 -31.74 3.68 12.79
N LYS A 34 -31.44 4.10 11.56
CA LYS A 34 -30.52 3.43 10.66
C LYS A 34 -29.20 3.31 11.42
N PRO A 35 -28.63 2.09 11.56
CA PRO A 35 -27.37 1.93 12.27
C PRO A 35 -26.33 2.86 11.65
N ALA A 36 -25.73 3.71 12.49
CA ALA A 36 -24.70 4.64 12.11
C ALA A 36 -23.60 3.88 11.35
N ALA A 37 -23.40 4.25 10.09
CA ALA A 37 -22.38 3.67 9.26
C ALA A 37 -21.03 3.84 9.97
N LYS A 38 -20.33 2.72 10.24
CA LYS A 38 -18.94 2.73 10.71
C LYS A 38 -18.16 3.68 9.79
N PRO A 39 -17.29 4.56 10.35
CA PRO A 39 -16.50 5.47 9.53
C PRO A 39 -15.72 4.64 8.52
N THR A 40 -16.02 4.85 7.24
CA THR A 40 -15.32 4.19 6.15
C THR A 40 -13.87 4.66 6.24
N PRO A 41 -12.88 3.75 6.29
CA PRO A 41 -11.48 4.16 6.22
C PRO A 41 -11.31 5.08 5.02
N ARG A 42 -10.79 6.29 5.23
CA ARG A 42 -10.52 7.22 4.12
C ARG A 42 -9.46 6.57 3.24
N VAL A 43 -9.92 5.94 2.16
CA VAL A 43 -9.02 5.51 1.10
C VAL A 43 -8.38 6.78 0.54
N LEU A 44 -7.05 6.77 0.38
CA LEU A 44 -6.34 7.87 -0.25
C LEU A 44 -6.97 8.09 -1.64
N SER A 45 -7.23 9.34 -2.01
CA SER A 45 -7.58 9.65 -3.39
C SER A 45 -6.40 9.32 -4.29
N VAL A 46 -6.68 8.93 -5.54
CA VAL A 46 -5.64 8.63 -6.53
C VAL A 46 -4.67 9.79 -6.66
N GLY A 47 -5.15 11.03 -6.88
CA GLY A 47 -4.28 12.19 -7.01
C GLY A 47 -3.33 12.39 -5.82
N LYS A 48 -3.80 12.15 -4.59
CA LYS A 48 -2.92 12.23 -3.40
C LYS A 48 -1.88 11.10 -3.39
N ALA A 49 -2.28 9.89 -3.77
CA ALA A 49 -1.37 8.76 -3.83
C ALA A 49 -0.31 8.94 -4.94
N THR A 50 -0.71 9.46 -6.10
CA THR A 50 0.17 9.87 -7.20
C THR A 50 1.22 10.87 -6.73
N THR A 51 0.81 12.00 -6.14
CA THR A 51 1.75 13.00 -5.61
C THR A 51 2.67 12.42 -4.54
N THR A 52 2.17 11.53 -3.68
CA THR A 52 2.99 10.91 -2.63
C THR A 52 4.05 9.99 -3.22
N PHE A 53 3.70 9.23 -4.26
CA PHE A 53 4.65 8.37 -4.97
C PHE A 53 5.70 9.19 -5.71
N GLN A 54 5.29 10.17 -6.51
CA GLN A 54 6.22 11.04 -7.26
C GLN A 54 7.15 11.81 -6.33
N ALA A 55 6.65 12.35 -5.21
CA ALA A 55 7.49 13.00 -4.21
C ALA A 55 8.52 12.04 -3.55
N ALA A 56 8.22 10.74 -3.48
CA ALA A 56 9.18 9.75 -2.98
C ALA A 56 10.30 9.49 -4.00
N VAL A 57 9.96 9.47 -5.30
CA VAL A 57 10.94 9.37 -6.39
C VAL A 57 11.80 10.64 -6.44
N GLU A 58 11.19 11.82 -6.44
CA GLU A 58 11.93 13.11 -6.39
C GLU A 58 12.84 13.20 -5.18
N LYS A 59 12.39 12.72 -4.01
CA LYS A 59 13.23 12.68 -2.81
C LYS A 59 14.39 11.72 -2.97
N PHE A 60 14.17 10.53 -3.55
CA PHE A 60 15.24 9.58 -3.83
C PHE A 60 16.33 10.23 -4.70
N ASP A 61 15.93 10.96 -5.75
CA ASP A 61 16.86 11.68 -6.63
C ASP A 61 17.58 12.83 -5.91
N ALA A 62 16.83 13.62 -5.14
CA ALA A 62 17.40 14.74 -4.38
C ALA A 62 18.40 14.29 -3.30
N ASP A 63 18.19 13.11 -2.71
CA ASP A 63 19.10 12.50 -1.74
C ASP A 63 20.31 11.81 -2.43
N GLY A 64 20.40 11.84 -3.76
CA GLY A 64 21.51 11.30 -4.56
C GLY A 64 21.36 9.83 -4.98
N GLY A 65 20.17 9.25 -4.78
CA GLY A 65 19.85 7.88 -5.15
C GLY A 65 20.74 6.82 -4.51
N CYS A 66 21.09 5.78 -5.26
CA CYS A 66 22.03 4.74 -4.84
C CYS A 66 23.48 5.16 -5.13
N LEU A 67 24.12 5.89 -4.22
CA LEU A 67 25.50 6.32 -4.39
C LEU A 67 26.48 5.14 -4.43
N GLU A 68 26.26 4.14 -3.59
CA GLU A 68 27.11 2.96 -3.51
C GLU A 68 26.59 1.83 -4.40
N GLN A 69 27.50 1.21 -5.16
CA GLN A 69 27.17 0.14 -6.12
C GLN A 69 27.30 -1.26 -5.51
N ALA A 70 27.89 -1.39 -4.33
CA ALA A 70 28.08 -2.69 -3.69
C ALA A 70 26.75 -3.30 -3.23
N PRO A 71 26.61 -4.64 -3.20
CA PRO A 71 25.41 -5.28 -2.66
C PRO A 71 25.07 -4.82 -1.24
N GLY A 72 23.78 -4.73 -0.94
CA GLY A 72 23.26 -4.33 0.37
C GLY A 72 23.25 -2.83 0.66
N THR A 73 23.85 -1.99 -0.18
CA THR A 73 24.08 -0.57 0.12
C THR A 73 22.90 0.35 -0.25
N CYS A 74 21.95 -0.13 -1.04
CA CYS A 74 20.78 0.64 -1.47
C CYS A 74 19.42 0.03 -1.06
N TRP A 75 19.45 -0.97 -0.18
CA TRP A 75 18.25 -1.72 0.19
C TRP A 75 17.16 -0.87 0.84
N GLU A 76 17.54 0.07 1.72
CA GLU A 76 16.58 0.94 2.41
C GLU A 76 15.89 1.92 1.43
N GLN A 77 16.64 2.46 0.47
CA GLN A 77 16.11 3.34 -0.56
C GLN A 77 15.14 2.59 -1.48
N MET A 78 15.50 1.36 -1.90
CA MET A 78 14.59 0.50 -2.67
C MET A 78 13.28 0.25 -1.92
N GLN A 79 13.36 -0.09 -0.62
CA GLN A 79 12.18 -0.31 0.21
C GLN A 79 11.33 0.96 0.42
N ALA A 80 11.97 2.13 0.50
CA ALA A 80 11.28 3.40 0.73
C ALA A 80 10.26 3.74 -0.36
N LEU A 81 10.51 3.31 -1.61
CA LEU A 81 9.61 3.52 -2.74
C LEU A 81 8.40 2.58 -2.76
N MET A 82 8.50 1.42 -2.09
CA MET A 82 7.45 0.39 -2.16
C MET A 82 6.16 0.78 -1.46
N LYS A 83 6.27 1.45 -0.31
CA LYS A 83 5.06 1.82 0.43
C LYS A 83 4.20 2.80 -0.40
N PRO A 84 4.74 3.91 -0.93
CA PRO A 84 4.00 4.80 -1.81
C PRO A 84 3.44 4.09 -3.06
N ALA A 85 4.21 3.20 -3.69
CA ALA A 85 3.74 2.44 -4.87
C ALA A 85 2.53 1.55 -4.55
N ARG A 86 2.56 0.85 -3.41
CA ARG A 86 1.43 0.02 -2.93
C ARG A 86 0.21 0.86 -2.56
N ASP A 87 0.43 2.02 -1.93
CA ASP A 87 -0.64 2.95 -1.60
C ASP A 87 -1.29 3.53 -2.89
N LEU A 88 -0.49 3.80 -3.92
CA LEU A 88 -0.98 4.15 -5.26
C LEU A 88 -1.82 3.04 -5.88
N ARG A 89 -1.34 1.79 -5.89
CA ARG A 89 -2.13 0.64 -6.38
C ARG A 89 -3.47 0.52 -5.68
N LYS A 90 -3.48 0.69 -4.36
CA LYS A 90 -4.69 0.62 -3.54
C LYS A 90 -5.66 1.75 -3.88
N ALA A 91 -5.17 2.97 -4.09
CA ALA A 91 -5.98 4.11 -4.48
C ALA A 91 -6.57 3.92 -5.88
N ALA A 92 -5.76 3.47 -6.84
CA ALA A 92 -6.18 3.17 -8.21
C ALA A 92 -7.27 2.09 -8.27
N ASN A 93 -7.12 1.00 -7.52
CA ASN A 93 -8.13 -0.06 -7.41
C ASN A 93 -9.45 0.41 -6.76
N ALA A 94 -9.39 1.45 -5.93
CA ALA A 94 -10.57 2.01 -5.29
C ALA A 94 -11.24 3.11 -6.14
N ASP A 95 -10.53 3.63 -7.14
CA ASP A 95 -11.10 4.60 -8.07
C ASP A 95 -12.08 3.91 -9.01
N LYS A 96 -13.23 4.55 -9.18
CA LYS A 96 -14.30 4.08 -10.07
C LYS A 96 -14.39 4.90 -11.34
N LYS A 97 -13.65 6.02 -11.42
CA LYS A 97 -13.66 6.89 -12.60
C LYS A 97 -12.81 6.31 -13.72
N THR A 98 -11.65 5.75 -13.37
CA THR A 98 -10.77 5.06 -14.31
C THR A 98 -10.88 3.55 -14.15
N GLY A 99 -11.04 2.83 -15.27
CA GLY A 99 -11.14 1.37 -15.25
C GLY A 99 -9.79 0.69 -15.05
N PRO A 100 -9.77 -0.60 -14.67
CA PRO A 100 -8.53 -1.35 -14.46
C PRO A 100 -7.63 -1.42 -15.70
N GLU A 101 -8.21 -1.38 -16.91
CA GLU A 101 -7.47 -1.36 -18.18
C GLU A 101 -6.53 -0.14 -18.30
N PHE A 102 -6.97 1.02 -17.82
CA PHE A 102 -6.17 2.24 -17.82
C PHE A 102 -4.90 2.05 -16.95
N TRP A 103 -5.05 1.40 -15.79
CA TRP A 103 -3.97 1.21 -14.83
C TRP A 103 -3.06 0.02 -15.14
N SER A 104 -3.34 -0.77 -16.18
CA SER A 104 -2.63 -2.01 -16.50
C SER A 104 -1.11 -1.82 -16.58
N LYS A 105 -0.63 -0.77 -17.27
CA LYS A 105 0.82 -0.47 -17.37
C LYS A 105 1.41 -0.06 -16.02
N ALA A 106 0.72 0.78 -15.25
CA ALA A 106 1.17 1.17 -13.91
C ALA A 106 1.25 -0.05 -12.97
N TYR A 107 0.27 -0.96 -13.03
CA TYR A 107 0.27 -2.17 -12.24
C TYR A 107 1.41 -3.10 -12.61
N ALA A 108 1.73 -3.26 -13.90
CA ALA A 108 2.88 -4.04 -14.33
C ALA A 108 4.21 -3.48 -13.78
N LEU A 109 4.38 -2.16 -13.77
CA LEU A 109 5.57 -1.53 -13.17
C LEU A 109 5.64 -1.77 -11.66
N ILE A 110 4.51 -1.63 -10.95
CA ILE A 110 4.44 -1.94 -9.51
C ILE A 110 4.76 -3.42 -9.25
N ASP A 111 4.26 -4.33 -10.09
CA ASP A 111 4.56 -5.77 -9.98
C ASP A 111 6.07 -6.02 -10.16
N THR A 112 6.73 -5.38 -11.14
CA THR A 112 8.18 -5.47 -11.30
C THR A 112 8.94 -4.95 -10.08
N MET A 113 8.49 -3.84 -9.47
CA MET A 113 9.07 -3.36 -8.21
C MET A 113 8.88 -4.37 -7.07
N GLU A 114 7.71 -5.00 -6.98
CA GLU A 114 7.43 -6.01 -5.96
C GLU A 114 8.30 -7.26 -6.14
N ASP A 115 8.49 -7.72 -7.38
CA ASP A 115 9.37 -8.84 -7.72
C ASP A 115 10.84 -8.54 -7.39
N GLY A 116 11.31 -7.32 -7.69
CA GLY A 116 12.67 -6.88 -7.35
C GLY A 116 12.93 -6.85 -5.84
N ILE A 117 11.94 -6.45 -5.03
CA ILE A 117 12.02 -6.51 -3.56
C ILE A 117 11.85 -7.94 -3.04
N ALA A 118 11.07 -8.78 -3.71
CA ALA A 118 10.88 -10.18 -3.29
C ALA A 118 12.18 -11.01 -3.32
N VAL A 119 13.21 -10.54 -4.04
CA VAL A 119 14.58 -11.07 -3.95
C VAL A 119 15.12 -11.08 -2.52
N GLY A 120 14.68 -10.13 -1.67
CA GLY A 120 14.98 -10.11 -0.23
C GLY A 120 16.33 -9.49 0.16
N GLU A 121 17.11 -9.05 -0.82
CA GLU A 121 18.37 -8.35 -0.63
C GLU A 121 18.64 -7.41 -1.82
N ASP A 122 19.45 -6.39 -1.61
CA ASP A 122 20.00 -5.57 -2.69
C ASP A 122 21.22 -6.27 -3.32
N LYS A 123 21.12 -6.70 -4.59
CA LYS A 123 22.21 -7.39 -5.30
C LYS A 123 23.35 -6.48 -5.77
N GLY A 124 23.24 -5.17 -5.54
CA GLY A 124 24.24 -4.21 -6.04
C GLY A 124 24.23 -4.09 -7.56
N VAL A 125 25.21 -3.38 -8.10
CA VAL A 125 25.48 -3.31 -9.55
C VAL A 125 26.79 -4.02 -9.85
N PRO A 126 26.82 -5.04 -10.72
CA PRO A 126 28.03 -5.79 -10.99
C PRO A 126 29.07 -4.95 -11.74
N ALA A 127 30.34 -5.27 -11.50
CA ALA A 127 31.47 -4.67 -12.19
C ALA A 127 31.33 -4.90 -13.71
N GLY A 128 31.21 -3.81 -14.48
CA GLY A 128 30.95 -3.86 -15.93
C GLY A 128 29.57 -3.31 -16.36
N GLY A 129 28.70 -2.94 -15.43
CA GLY A 129 27.60 -1.99 -15.67
C GLY A 129 26.46 -2.44 -16.59
N ALA A 130 26.35 -3.74 -16.89
CA ALA A 130 25.38 -4.24 -17.88
C ALA A 130 24.41 -5.31 -17.36
N SER A 131 24.47 -5.71 -16.09
CA SER A 131 23.48 -6.67 -15.58
C SER A 131 22.26 -5.93 -15.09
N MET A 132 21.09 -6.36 -15.57
CA MET A 132 19.83 -6.12 -14.88
C MET A 132 19.96 -6.68 -13.47
N THR A 133 19.82 -5.81 -12.49
CA THR A 133 19.81 -6.18 -11.07
C THR A 133 18.44 -5.90 -10.52
N ASN A 134 18.15 -6.41 -9.32
CA ASN A 134 16.89 -6.07 -8.68
C ASN A 134 16.82 -4.59 -8.27
N ARG A 135 17.93 -3.83 -8.35
CA ARG A 135 17.88 -2.37 -8.29
C ARG A 135 17.18 -1.77 -9.51
N ASP A 136 17.46 -2.28 -10.71
CA ASP A 136 16.82 -1.78 -11.94
C ASP A 136 15.32 -2.09 -11.92
N ASP A 137 14.97 -3.30 -11.48
CA ASP A 137 13.57 -3.72 -11.35
C ASP A 137 12.79 -2.80 -10.40
N VAL A 138 13.38 -2.35 -9.29
CA VAL A 138 12.70 -1.49 -8.32
C VAL A 138 12.81 -0.02 -8.68
N LEU A 139 14.03 0.48 -8.87
CA LEU A 139 14.30 1.90 -9.03
C LEU A 139 13.98 2.35 -10.46
N GLY A 140 14.36 1.56 -11.47
CA GLY A 140 14.02 1.84 -12.86
C GLY A 140 12.50 1.88 -13.05
N SER A 141 11.81 0.84 -12.59
CA SER A 141 10.34 0.81 -12.65
C SER A 141 9.67 1.92 -11.83
N ALA A 142 10.29 2.40 -10.75
CA ALA A 142 9.76 3.52 -9.99
C ALA A 142 9.82 4.85 -10.78
N HIS A 143 10.92 5.10 -11.49
CA HIS A 143 11.03 6.26 -12.38
C HIS A 143 10.08 6.13 -13.56
N ASP A 144 10.03 4.97 -14.21
CA ASP A 144 9.10 4.70 -15.31
C ASP A 144 7.63 4.86 -14.88
N LEU A 145 7.30 4.48 -13.64
CA LEU A 145 5.97 4.69 -13.08
C LEU A 145 5.70 6.17 -12.82
N SER A 146 6.69 6.92 -12.33
CA SER A 146 6.58 8.37 -12.13
C SER A 146 6.31 9.09 -13.45
N ASP A 147 7.09 8.79 -14.48
CA ASP A 147 6.95 9.34 -15.83
C ASP A 147 5.60 8.97 -16.44
N TRP A 148 5.19 7.71 -16.29
CA TRP A 148 3.88 7.28 -16.78
C TRP A 148 2.73 8.05 -16.11
N LEU A 149 2.83 8.36 -14.82
CA LEU A 149 1.81 9.15 -14.11
C LEU A 149 1.72 10.59 -14.61
N ASP A 150 2.83 11.18 -15.05
CA ASP A 150 2.86 12.49 -15.69
C ASP A 150 2.25 12.47 -17.09
N GLU A 151 2.51 11.42 -17.85
CA GLU A 151 1.93 11.21 -19.18
C GLU A 151 0.43 10.87 -19.13
N ASN A 152 -0.04 10.30 -18.02
CA ASN A 152 -1.41 9.77 -17.86
C ASN A 152 -2.10 10.38 -16.63
N PRO A 153 -2.37 11.70 -16.63
CA PRO A 153 -2.93 12.38 -15.48
C PRO A 153 -4.35 11.91 -15.19
N VAL A 154 -4.64 11.73 -13.90
CA VAL A 154 -5.92 11.24 -13.38
C VAL A 154 -6.63 12.33 -12.57
N ALA A 155 -7.90 12.58 -12.92
CA ALA A 155 -8.71 13.72 -12.45
C ALA A 155 -9.63 13.41 -11.25
#